data_AF-A0A2G6TFR6-F1
#
_entry.id   AF-A0A2G6TFR6-F1
#
_cell.length_a   1.000
_cell.length_b   1.000
_cell.length_c   1.000
_cell.angle_alpha   90.00
_cell.angle_beta   90.00
_cell.angle_gamma   90.00
#
_symmetry.space_group_name_H-M   'P 1'
#
loop_
_entity.id
_entity.type
_entity.pdbx_description
1 polymer ?
#
loop_
_entity_poly.entity_id
_entity_poly.type
_entity_poly.pdbx_seq_one_letter_code
_entity_poly.pdbx_strand_id
1 'polypeptide(L)'
;MNTFKAFVIVLVLISFKGFACLNGDTKVLKNGVEIYYDEHELIPVGHTFNVENFSKLIQDLEDEYKKTNDIDYLSDKGYVLIISGKYQEALKLYLEIEKIKPNRYSTASNLGTLYELMGENQKAYEWIKKSIQINPESHKGSEWLHLRILETKVTKIENITGQFFINESFGEDAIPKTKLSKKELEDLEKALYYQLNERITFIKPKDKVISILLFELGNIAIINKDYLSASQIYELSKKYGFQEELINKRTILCYEKWVNYYSSKAEELEMQKGGSFRLEGYQIDAVVISLIVVSLLFLSLLIYCIILFRKLKKANIST
;
A
#
# COMPACT_ATOMS: atom_id res chain seq x y z
N MET A 1 -63.12 -25.03 2.06
CA MET A 1 -63.06 -23.65 1.54
C MET A 1 -61.91 -22.94 2.25
N ASN A 2 -60.91 -22.52 1.48
CA ASN A 2 -60.00 -21.38 1.71
C ASN A 2 -59.04 -21.42 2.92
N THR A 3 -57.75 -21.13 2.81
CA THR A 3 -56.77 -21.09 1.71
C THR A 3 -55.42 -21.06 2.43
N PHE A 4 -54.49 -21.86 1.92
CA PHE A 4 -53.08 -21.89 2.29
C PHE A 4 -52.44 -20.50 2.11
N LYS A 5 -51.75 -19.97 3.13
CA LYS A 5 -50.80 -18.86 2.97
C LYS A 5 -49.52 -19.17 3.74
N ALA A 6 -48.70 -20.03 3.14
CA ALA A 6 -47.30 -20.16 3.51
C ALA A 6 -46.54 -18.95 2.96
N PHE A 7 -46.09 -18.06 3.84
CA PHE A 7 -45.12 -17.03 3.48
C PHE A 7 -43.74 -17.70 3.38
N VAL A 8 -43.34 -18.05 2.15
CA VAL A 8 -41.95 -18.42 1.87
C VAL A 8 -41.20 -17.12 1.59
N ILE A 9 -40.49 -16.62 2.60
CA ILE A 9 -39.49 -15.57 2.41
C ILE A 9 -38.28 -16.25 1.79
N VAL A 10 -38.14 -16.17 0.47
CA VAL A 10 -36.92 -16.56 -0.23
C VAL A 10 -35.88 -15.47 0.02
N LEU A 11 -35.04 -15.68 1.03
CA LEU A 11 -33.78 -14.95 1.19
C LEU A 11 -32.84 -15.41 0.06
N VAL A 12 -32.90 -14.72 -1.08
CA VAL A 12 -31.85 -14.83 -2.10
C VAL A 12 -30.63 -14.13 -1.50
N LEU A 13 -29.74 -14.91 -0.89
CA LEU A 13 -28.36 -14.48 -0.66
C LEU A 13 -27.70 -14.34 -2.02
N ILE A 14 -27.93 -13.20 -2.67
CA ILE A 14 -27.04 -12.73 -3.72
C ILE A 14 -25.74 -12.43 -2.98
N SER A 15 -24.85 -13.41 -2.93
CA SER A 15 -23.44 -13.12 -2.73
C SER A 15 -23.03 -12.26 -3.92
N PHE A 16 -23.19 -10.96 -3.78
CA PHE A 16 -22.34 -10.05 -4.51
C PHE A 16 -20.94 -10.46 -4.06
N LYS A 17 -20.25 -11.23 -4.91
CA LYS A 17 -18.79 -11.20 -4.90
C LYS A 17 -18.48 -9.72 -5.09
N GLY A 18 -18.30 -9.02 -3.97
CA GLY A 18 -17.69 -7.73 -3.97
C GLY A 18 -16.36 -7.99 -4.62
N PHE A 19 -16.22 -7.63 -5.89
CA PHE A 19 -14.93 -7.32 -6.44
C PHE A 19 -14.47 -6.12 -5.61
N ALA A 20 -13.87 -6.40 -4.45
CA ALA A 20 -12.92 -5.50 -3.87
C ALA A 20 -11.96 -5.21 -5.03
N CYS A 21 -11.83 -3.96 -5.42
CA CYS A 21 -10.83 -3.56 -6.40
C CYS A 21 -9.50 -4.14 -5.91
N LEU A 22 -9.04 -5.21 -6.54
CA LEU A 22 -7.72 -5.77 -6.33
C LEU A 22 -6.78 -4.73 -6.93
N ASN A 23 -6.47 -3.71 -6.13
CA ASN A 23 -5.44 -2.72 -6.43
C ASN A 23 -4.12 -3.44 -6.18
N GLY A 24 -3.74 -4.35 -7.08
CA GLY A 24 -2.53 -5.15 -7.00
C GLY A 24 -1.81 -5.16 -8.34
N ASP A 25 -0.48 -5.24 -8.32
CA ASP A 25 0.32 -5.44 -9.53
C ASP A 25 0.67 -6.90 -9.68
N THR A 26 0.16 -7.50 -10.76
CA THR A 26 0.38 -8.90 -11.09
C THR A 26 1.29 -9.01 -12.31
N LYS A 27 2.36 -9.78 -12.21
CA LYS A 27 3.14 -10.21 -13.37
C LYS A 27 2.75 -11.63 -13.75
N VAL A 28 2.00 -11.76 -14.84
CA VAL A 28 1.68 -13.06 -15.44
C VAL A 28 2.48 -13.23 -16.73
N LEU A 29 3.13 -14.38 -16.88
CA LEU A 29 3.83 -14.76 -18.11
C LEU A 29 2.84 -15.22 -19.18
N LYS A 30 3.30 -15.28 -20.43
CA LYS A 30 2.52 -15.73 -21.59
C LYS A 30 1.95 -17.14 -21.43
N ASN A 31 2.63 -18.02 -20.71
CA ASN A 31 2.14 -19.38 -20.40
C ASN A 31 1.13 -19.42 -19.22
N GLY A 32 0.71 -18.27 -18.70
CA GLY A 32 -0.27 -18.15 -17.61
C GLY A 32 0.32 -18.28 -16.21
N VAL A 33 1.63 -18.49 -16.06
CA VAL A 33 2.28 -18.55 -14.75
C VAL A 33 2.35 -17.15 -14.14
N GLU A 34 1.77 -16.98 -12.95
CA GLU A 34 1.94 -15.78 -12.14
C GLU A 34 3.31 -15.81 -11.44
N ILE A 35 4.10 -14.75 -11.65
CA ILE A 35 5.45 -14.61 -11.09
C ILE A 35 5.40 -13.91 -9.74
N TYR A 36 4.58 -12.88 -9.63
CA TYR A 36 4.31 -12.19 -8.38
C TYR A 36 2.92 -11.54 -8.44
N TYR A 37 2.40 -11.30 -7.25
CA TYR A 37 1.27 -10.42 -6.99
C TYR A 37 1.68 -9.52 -5.82
N ASP A 38 1.72 -8.22 -6.08
CA ASP A 38 1.99 -7.22 -5.07
C ASP A 38 0.68 -6.49 -4.75
N GLU A 39 0.28 -6.47 -3.48
CA GLU A 39 -0.78 -5.56 -3.04
C GLU A 39 -0.26 -4.11 -3.17
N HIS A 40 -1.04 -3.20 -3.77
CA HIS A 40 -0.64 -1.79 -3.82
C HIS A 40 -0.81 -1.18 -2.42
N GLU A 41 0.24 -1.28 -1.61
CA GLU A 41 0.48 -0.38 -0.50
C GLU A 41 1.31 0.81 -1.02
N LEU A 42 1.22 1.99 -0.38
CA LEU A 42 2.08 3.13 -0.74
C LEU A 42 3.57 2.85 -0.43
N ILE A 43 3.85 1.79 0.35
CA ILE A 43 5.17 1.45 0.85
C ILE A 43 5.84 0.48 -0.13
N PRO A 44 6.90 0.88 -0.85
CA PRO A 44 7.55 0.00 -1.79
C PRO A 44 8.36 -1.07 -1.04
N VAL A 45 7.95 -2.32 -1.16
CA VAL A 45 8.57 -3.48 -0.49
C VAL A 45 9.32 -4.41 -1.45
N GLY A 46 9.21 -4.16 -2.75
CA GLY A 46 9.73 -5.00 -3.81
C GLY A 46 8.86 -6.22 -4.08
N HIS A 47 9.11 -6.87 -5.21
CA HIS A 47 8.37 -8.04 -5.65
C HIS A 47 8.79 -9.28 -4.86
N THR A 48 7.79 -10.03 -4.40
CA THR A 48 8.00 -11.39 -3.89
C THR A 48 7.72 -12.39 -4.99
N PHE A 49 8.77 -13.02 -5.53
CA PHE A 49 8.63 -13.97 -6.62
C PHE A 49 8.17 -15.35 -6.12
N ASN A 50 6.99 -15.78 -6.58
CA ASN A 50 6.35 -17.04 -6.23
C ASN A 50 6.66 -18.12 -7.27
N VAL A 51 7.95 -18.44 -7.46
CA VAL A 51 8.39 -19.43 -8.46
C VAL A 51 9.03 -20.64 -7.78
N GLU A 52 8.37 -21.80 -7.85
CA GLU A 52 8.86 -23.05 -7.24
C GLU A 52 10.13 -23.58 -7.92
N ASN A 53 10.18 -23.55 -9.25
CA ASN A 53 11.30 -24.12 -10.02
C ASN A 53 11.59 -23.29 -11.28
N PHE A 54 12.55 -22.37 -11.15
CA PHE A 54 13.01 -21.52 -12.25
C PHE A 54 13.51 -22.31 -13.46
N SER A 55 14.25 -23.40 -13.25
CA SER A 55 14.81 -24.20 -14.35
C SER A 55 13.72 -24.85 -15.19
N LYS A 56 12.70 -25.42 -14.53
CA LYS A 56 11.54 -25.99 -15.23
C LYS A 56 10.77 -24.91 -15.98
N LEU A 57 10.49 -23.78 -15.34
CA LEU A 57 9.77 -22.67 -15.98
C LEU A 57 10.50 -22.15 -17.23
N ILE A 58 11.83 -22.01 -17.17
CA ILE A 58 12.66 -21.62 -18.31
C ILE A 58 12.55 -22.63 -19.46
N GLN A 59 12.53 -23.93 -19.15
CA GLN A 59 12.36 -24.98 -20.14
C GLN A 59 10.96 -24.96 -20.77
N ASP A 60 9.92 -24.81 -19.95
CA ASP A 60 8.53 -24.75 -20.41
C ASP A 60 8.33 -23.58 -21.40
N LEU A 61 8.88 -22.40 -21.10
CA LEU A 61 8.84 -21.23 -21.99
C LEU A 61 9.60 -21.46 -23.30
N GLU A 62 10.76 -22.11 -23.25
CA GLU A 62 11.54 -22.47 -24.44
C GLU A 62 10.77 -23.45 -25.34
N ASP A 63 10.13 -24.46 -24.75
CA ASP A 63 9.38 -25.45 -25.50
C ASP A 63 8.09 -24.86 -26.10
N GLU A 64 7.43 -23.93 -25.42
CA GLU A 64 6.31 -23.16 -26.00
C GLU A 64 6.77 -22.26 -27.16
N TYR A 65 7.94 -21.62 -27.07
CA TYR A 65 8.53 -20.90 -28.20
C TYR A 65 8.76 -21.83 -29.40
N LYS A 66 9.35 -23.01 -29.21
CA LYS A 66 9.60 -23.95 -30.31
C LYS A 66 8.31 -24.42 -31.00
N LYS A 67 7.20 -24.54 -30.26
CA LYS A 67 5.89 -24.93 -30.79
C LYS A 67 5.21 -23.81 -31.57
N THR A 68 5.29 -22.58 -31.06
CA THR A 68 4.46 -21.45 -31.52
C THR A 68 5.21 -20.43 -32.37
N ASN A 69 6.54 -20.40 -32.25
CA ASN A 69 7.41 -19.34 -32.74
C ASN A 69 7.02 -17.93 -32.23
N ASP A 70 6.29 -17.84 -31.11
CA ASP A 70 5.91 -16.57 -30.48
C ASP A 70 7.06 -16.05 -29.59
N ILE A 71 7.69 -14.97 -30.05
CA ILE A 71 8.84 -14.34 -29.41
C ILE A 71 8.55 -13.82 -27.99
N ASP A 72 7.28 -13.66 -27.60
CA ASP A 72 6.92 -13.27 -26.24
C ASP A 72 7.36 -14.34 -25.22
N TYR A 73 7.34 -15.63 -25.58
CA TYR A 73 7.86 -16.69 -24.72
C TYR A 73 9.37 -16.55 -24.46
N LEU A 74 10.17 -16.17 -25.47
CA LEU A 74 11.60 -15.88 -25.26
C LEU A 74 11.78 -14.62 -24.41
N SER A 75 10.92 -13.62 -24.59
CA SER A 75 10.95 -12.40 -23.76
C SER A 75 10.67 -12.70 -22.29
N ASP A 76 9.71 -13.59 -22.01
CA ASP A 76 9.39 -14.04 -20.65
C ASP A 76 10.47 -14.96 -20.10
N LYS A 77 11.06 -15.84 -20.92
CA LYS A 77 12.24 -16.63 -20.53
C LYS A 77 13.39 -15.72 -20.11
N GLY A 78 13.65 -14.65 -20.87
CA GLY A 78 14.64 -13.62 -20.54
C GLY A 78 14.36 -12.96 -19.19
N TYR A 79 13.10 -12.62 -18.91
CA TYR A 79 12.70 -12.04 -17.64
C TYR A 79 12.91 -13.02 -16.48
N VAL A 80 12.56 -14.29 -16.67
CA VAL A 80 12.80 -15.36 -15.67
C VAL A 80 14.29 -15.57 -15.42
N LEU A 81 15.14 -15.46 -16.45
CA LEU A 81 16.60 -15.48 -16.31
C LEU A 81 17.11 -14.28 -15.49
N ILE A 82 16.55 -13.08 -15.68
CA ILE A 82 16.88 -11.89 -14.88
C ILE A 82 16.55 -12.13 -13.40
N ILE A 83 15.31 -12.49 -13.08
CA ILE A 83 14.89 -12.65 -11.67
C ILE A 83 15.56 -13.84 -10.96
N SER A 84 16.06 -14.82 -11.72
CA SER A 84 16.88 -15.92 -11.19
C SER A 84 18.40 -15.62 -11.15
N GLY A 85 18.82 -14.39 -11.46
CA GLY A 85 20.21 -13.94 -11.39
C GLY A 85 21.11 -14.41 -12.54
N LYS A 86 20.54 -15.03 -13.58
CA LYS A 86 21.27 -15.56 -14.75
C LYS A 86 21.46 -14.49 -15.82
N TYR A 87 22.08 -13.37 -15.43
CA TYR A 87 22.19 -12.16 -16.25
C TYR A 87 22.87 -12.38 -17.60
N GLN A 88 23.86 -13.27 -17.68
CA GLN A 88 24.67 -13.43 -18.90
C GLN A 88 23.90 -14.24 -19.94
N GLU A 89 23.11 -15.22 -19.49
CA GLU A 89 22.17 -15.95 -20.33
C GLU A 89 21.04 -15.04 -20.81
N ALA A 90 20.49 -14.22 -19.91
CA ALA A 90 19.47 -13.23 -20.26
C ALA A 90 19.97 -12.24 -21.32
N LEU A 91 21.21 -11.77 -21.19
CA LEU A 91 21.80 -10.80 -22.11
C LEU A 91 21.94 -11.39 -23.51
N LYS A 92 22.49 -12.61 -23.60
CA LYS A 92 22.61 -13.32 -24.88
C LYS A 92 21.24 -13.48 -25.52
N LEU A 93 20.25 -13.93 -24.76
CA LEU A 93 18.89 -14.15 -25.25
C LEU A 93 18.23 -12.85 -25.73
N TYR A 94 18.29 -11.77 -24.97
CA TYR A 94 17.68 -10.50 -25.41
C TYR A 94 18.36 -9.88 -26.62
N LEU A 95 19.69 -10.04 -26.78
CA LEU A 95 20.39 -9.63 -27.99
C LEU A 95 19.98 -10.48 -29.20
N GLU A 96 19.68 -11.76 -29.03
CA GLU A 96 19.10 -12.62 -30.08
C GLU A 96 17.67 -12.19 -30.42
N ILE A 97 16.83 -11.90 -29.41
CA ILE A 97 15.47 -11.38 -29.61
C ILE A 97 15.50 -10.08 -30.42
N GLU A 98 16.39 -9.14 -30.10
CA GLU A 98 16.52 -7.87 -30.83
C GLU A 98 16.95 -8.10 -32.29
N LYS A 99 17.76 -9.12 -32.58
CA LYS A 99 18.11 -9.49 -33.97
C LYS A 99 16.92 -10.08 -34.73
N ILE A 100 16.11 -10.90 -34.06
CA ILE A 100 14.95 -11.58 -34.67
C ILE A 100 13.81 -10.58 -34.91
N LYS A 101 13.48 -9.78 -33.88
CA LYS A 101 12.40 -8.79 -33.91
C LYS A 101 12.89 -7.49 -33.26
N PRO A 102 13.53 -6.60 -34.04
CA PRO A 102 14.10 -5.37 -33.52
C PRO A 102 13.02 -4.38 -33.06
N ASN A 103 13.46 -3.39 -32.29
CA ASN A 103 12.64 -2.22 -31.92
C ASN A 103 11.38 -2.57 -31.10
N ARG A 104 11.46 -3.62 -30.27
CA ARG A 104 10.42 -3.91 -29.28
C ARG A 104 10.67 -3.12 -28.00
N TYR A 105 9.66 -2.44 -27.50
CA TYR A 105 9.71 -1.77 -26.20
C TYR A 105 10.17 -2.74 -25.09
N SER A 106 9.56 -3.93 -25.00
CA SER A 106 9.87 -4.91 -23.95
C SER A 106 11.32 -5.39 -24.00
N THR A 107 11.87 -5.59 -25.20
CA THR A 107 13.29 -5.96 -25.37
C THR A 107 14.20 -4.81 -24.96
N ALA A 108 13.90 -3.59 -25.38
CA ALA A 108 14.72 -2.42 -25.03
C ALA A 108 14.72 -2.14 -23.52
N SER A 109 13.55 -2.17 -22.87
CA SER A 109 13.43 -1.94 -21.43
C SER A 109 14.14 -3.05 -20.62
N ASN A 110 13.94 -4.33 -20.98
CA ASN A 110 14.62 -5.43 -20.29
C ASN A 110 16.14 -5.42 -20.50
N LEU A 111 16.65 -5.04 -21.69
CA LEU A 111 18.09 -4.83 -21.88
C LEU A 111 18.60 -3.68 -21.01
N GLY A 112 17.86 -2.59 -20.90
CA GLY A 112 18.19 -1.46 -20.02
C GLY A 112 18.33 -1.88 -18.56
N THR A 113 17.30 -2.53 -18.01
CA THR A 113 17.31 -3.06 -16.64
C THR A 113 18.43 -4.08 -16.44
N LEU A 114 18.64 -4.99 -17.40
CA LEU A 114 19.69 -6.00 -17.30
C LEU A 114 21.09 -5.37 -17.27
N TYR A 115 21.36 -4.38 -18.13
CA TYR A 115 22.63 -3.66 -18.10
C TYR A 115 22.79 -2.88 -16.78
N GLU A 116 21.72 -2.32 -16.22
CA GLU A 116 21.78 -1.66 -14.90
C GLU A 116 22.20 -2.67 -13.81
N LEU A 117 21.56 -3.85 -13.77
CA LEU A 117 21.88 -4.92 -12.82
C LEU A 117 23.31 -5.44 -12.98
N MET A 118 23.85 -5.41 -14.20
CA MET A 118 25.24 -5.77 -14.50
C MET A 118 26.25 -4.64 -14.21
N GLY A 119 25.79 -3.45 -13.82
CA GLY A 119 26.63 -2.27 -13.55
C GLY A 119 27.08 -1.50 -14.79
N GLU A 120 26.59 -1.87 -15.97
CA GLU A 120 26.90 -1.26 -17.27
C GLU A 120 26.02 -0.02 -17.52
N ASN A 121 26.10 0.95 -16.62
CA ASN A 121 25.14 2.07 -16.51
C ASN A 121 24.99 2.90 -17.79
N GLN A 122 26.06 3.09 -18.58
CA GLN A 122 25.96 3.80 -19.85
C GLN A 122 25.09 3.05 -20.86
N LYS A 123 25.26 1.72 -20.98
CA LYS A 123 24.43 0.90 -21.87
C LYS A 123 23.00 0.85 -21.38
N ALA A 124 22.81 0.74 -20.06
CA ALA A 124 21.49 0.82 -19.44
C ALA A 124 20.77 2.11 -19.84
N TYR A 125 21.46 3.26 -19.72
CA TYR A 125 20.93 4.56 -20.08
C TYR A 125 20.48 4.62 -21.55
N GLU A 126 21.32 4.17 -22.49
CA GLU A 126 20.96 4.17 -23.91
C GLU A 126 19.76 3.26 -24.21
N TRP A 127 19.67 2.09 -23.58
CA TRP A 127 18.57 1.15 -23.80
C TRP A 127 17.25 1.60 -23.19
N ILE A 128 17.25 2.16 -21.98
CA ILE A 128 16.06 2.78 -21.38
C ILE A 128 15.63 4.02 -22.19
N LYS A 129 16.58 4.82 -22.68
CA LYS A 129 16.25 5.95 -23.55
C LYS A 129 15.57 5.50 -24.83
N LYS A 130 16.05 4.41 -25.44
CA LYS A 130 15.41 3.76 -26.59
C LYS A 130 14.03 3.21 -26.22
N SER A 131 13.85 2.58 -25.06
CA SER A 131 12.55 2.03 -24.65
C SER A 131 11.49 3.13 -24.54
N ILE A 132 11.83 4.28 -23.93
CA ILE A 132 10.95 5.45 -23.83
C ILE A 132 10.58 6.01 -25.21
N GLN A 133 11.53 6.06 -26.14
CA GLN A 133 11.25 6.51 -27.53
C GLN A 133 10.25 5.60 -28.24
N ILE A 134 10.27 4.30 -27.96
CA ILE A 134 9.34 3.33 -28.57
C ILE A 134 7.96 3.40 -27.88
N ASN A 135 7.94 3.48 -26.55
CA ASN A 135 6.71 3.54 -25.76
C ASN A 135 6.90 4.47 -24.54
N PRO A 136 6.46 5.74 -24.63
CA PRO A 136 6.59 6.70 -23.53
C PRO A 136 5.77 6.35 -22.28
N GLU A 137 4.66 5.63 -22.43
CA GLU A 137 3.73 5.28 -21.35
C GLU A 137 4.14 4.00 -20.60
N SER A 138 5.31 3.47 -20.92
CA SER A 138 5.87 2.28 -20.30
C SER A 138 6.16 2.43 -18.81
N HIS A 139 6.11 1.30 -18.08
CA HIS A 139 6.17 1.27 -16.61
C HIS A 139 5.26 2.34 -15.98
N LYS A 140 4.04 2.47 -16.51
CA LYS A 140 3.05 3.46 -16.05
C LYS A 140 3.56 4.90 -16.11
N GLY A 141 4.30 5.21 -17.18
CA GLY A 141 4.85 6.55 -17.44
C GLY A 141 6.01 6.94 -16.51
N SER A 142 6.69 5.99 -15.88
CA SER A 142 7.72 6.27 -14.86
C SER A 142 9.18 6.17 -15.34
N GLU A 143 9.42 5.74 -16.57
CA GLU A 143 10.78 5.52 -17.10
C GLU A 143 11.64 6.80 -17.19
N TRP A 144 11.02 7.99 -17.20
CA TRP A 144 11.77 9.25 -17.10
C TRP A 144 12.59 9.33 -15.80
N LEU A 145 12.06 8.79 -14.70
CA LEU A 145 12.74 8.75 -13.40
C LEU A 145 13.85 7.71 -13.42
N HIS A 146 13.65 6.58 -14.12
CA HIS A 146 14.71 5.60 -14.38
C HIS A 146 15.90 6.24 -15.10
N LEU A 147 15.65 7.04 -16.15
CA LEU A 147 16.73 7.76 -16.84
C LEU A 147 17.46 8.73 -15.91
N ARG A 148 16.76 9.47 -15.04
CA ARG A 148 17.39 10.34 -14.04
C ARG A 148 18.28 9.55 -13.08
N ILE A 149 17.83 8.38 -12.64
CA ILE A 149 18.62 7.48 -11.80
C ILE A 149 19.89 7.04 -12.52
N LEU A 150 19.78 6.58 -13.77
CA LEU A 150 20.93 6.15 -14.57
C LEU A 150 21.88 7.31 -14.89
N GLU A 151 21.35 8.51 -15.15
CA GLU A 151 22.13 9.72 -15.38
C GLU A 151 23.06 9.99 -14.18
N THR A 152 22.58 9.86 -12.94
CA THR A 152 23.45 10.02 -11.76
C THR A 152 24.58 9.00 -11.69
N LYS A 153 24.30 7.74 -12.06
CA LYS A 153 25.28 6.64 -12.06
C LYS A 153 26.33 6.82 -13.15
N VAL A 154 25.94 7.35 -14.31
CA VAL A 154 26.83 7.63 -15.44
C VAL A 154 27.71 8.84 -15.15
N THR A 155 27.13 9.93 -14.68
CA THR A 155 27.81 11.22 -14.46
C THR A 155 28.57 11.28 -13.14
N LYS A 156 28.34 10.33 -12.21
CA LYS A 156 28.98 10.24 -10.90
C LYS A 156 28.83 11.52 -10.06
N ILE A 157 27.63 12.12 -10.08
CA ILE A 157 27.32 13.30 -9.28
C ILE A 157 27.49 12.95 -7.79
N GLU A 158 28.31 13.71 -7.07
CA GLU A 158 28.60 13.44 -5.66
C GLU A 158 27.46 13.91 -4.72
N ASN A 159 26.94 15.12 -4.97
CA ASN A 159 25.93 15.79 -4.16
C ASN A 159 24.55 15.77 -4.84
N ILE A 160 23.99 14.58 -4.97
CA ILE A 160 22.64 14.38 -5.54
C ILE A 160 21.59 14.68 -4.48
N THR A 161 20.57 15.46 -4.85
CA THR A 161 19.40 15.79 -4.02
C THR A 161 18.14 15.16 -4.60
N GLY A 162 17.06 15.09 -3.80
CA GLY A 162 15.76 14.66 -4.31
C GLY A 162 15.27 15.55 -5.46
N GLN A 163 15.49 16.86 -5.37
CA GLN A 163 15.12 17.81 -6.41
C GLN A 163 15.74 17.49 -7.77
N PHE A 164 16.95 16.93 -7.81
CA PHE A 164 17.55 16.46 -9.06
C PHE A 164 16.70 15.35 -9.71
N PHE A 165 16.21 14.40 -8.90
CA PHE A 165 15.43 13.27 -9.40
C PHE A 165 14.03 13.68 -9.82
N ILE A 166 13.32 14.44 -8.99
CA ILE A 166 11.87 14.67 -9.15
C ILE A 166 11.52 16.04 -9.75
N ASN A 167 12.52 16.91 -9.98
CA ASN A 167 12.33 18.28 -10.45
C ASN A 167 11.35 19.12 -9.59
N GLU A 168 11.31 18.84 -8.29
CA GLU A 168 10.48 19.53 -7.31
C GLU A 168 11.21 19.57 -5.96
N SER A 169 10.90 20.56 -5.13
CA SER A 169 11.36 20.67 -3.75
C SER A 169 10.18 20.73 -2.81
N PHE A 170 10.18 19.88 -1.78
CA PHE A 170 9.18 19.94 -0.72
C PHE A 170 9.54 20.89 0.42
N GLY A 171 10.62 21.65 0.28
CA GLY A 171 11.17 22.57 1.27
C GLY A 171 11.90 21.88 2.43
N GLU A 172 12.39 22.68 3.36
CA GLU A 172 13.17 22.25 4.54
C GLU A 172 12.37 22.30 5.85
N ASP A 173 11.08 22.67 5.77
CA ASP A 173 10.19 22.70 6.92
C ASP A 173 9.74 21.28 7.32
N ALA A 174 9.33 21.13 8.58
CA ALA A 174 8.71 19.89 9.08
C ALA A 174 7.46 19.52 8.28
N ILE A 175 6.65 20.49 7.87
CA ILE A 175 5.50 20.28 6.99
C ILE A 175 5.94 20.52 5.54
N PRO A 176 6.07 19.47 4.70
CA PRO A 176 6.43 19.62 3.30
C PRO A 176 5.35 20.41 2.53
N LYS A 177 5.78 21.17 1.54
CA LYS A 177 4.90 21.99 0.67
C LYS A 177 5.28 21.76 -0.78
N THR A 178 4.32 21.77 -1.69
CA THR A 178 4.57 21.57 -3.12
C THR A 178 3.86 22.64 -3.95
N LYS A 179 4.37 22.90 -5.15
CA LYS A 179 3.70 23.72 -6.17
C LYS A 179 2.93 22.87 -7.17
N LEU A 180 3.14 21.55 -7.17
CA LEU A 180 2.44 20.61 -8.02
C LEU A 180 0.95 20.65 -7.74
N SER A 181 0.16 20.56 -8.81
CA SER A 181 -1.26 20.23 -8.70
C SER A 181 -1.45 18.84 -8.10
N LYS A 182 -2.66 18.56 -7.61
CA LYS A 182 -3.00 17.23 -7.08
C LYS A 182 -2.69 16.11 -8.09
N LYS A 183 -2.98 16.34 -9.37
CA LYS A 183 -2.77 15.36 -10.44
C LYS A 183 -1.28 15.11 -10.69
N GLU A 184 -0.48 16.17 -10.77
CA GLU A 184 0.98 16.04 -10.94
C GLU A 184 1.62 15.33 -9.75
N LEU A 185 1.14 15.59 -8.52
CA LEU A 185 1.60 14.91 -7.31
C LEU A 185 1.25 13.42 -7.33
N GLU A 186 0.02 13.05 -7.74
CA GLU A 186 -0.41 11.65 -7.90
C GLU A 186 0.42 10.90 -8.97
N ASP A 187 0.79 11.58 -10.05
CA ASP A 187 1.63 10.98 -11.11
C ASP A 187 3.08 10.82 -10.65
N LEU A 188 3.62 11.78 -9.89
CA LEU A 188 4.94 11.67 -9.27
C LEU A 188 4.98 10.56 -8.22
N GLU A 189 3.96 10.44 -7.38
CA GLU A 189 3.81 9.39 -6.37
C GLU A 189 3.86 8.01 -7.02
N LYS A 190 3.08 7.79 -8.08
CA LYS A 190 3.09 6.55 -8.87
C LYS A 190 4.47 6.27 -9.46
N ALA A 191 5.09 7.29 -10.08
CA ALA A 191 6.40 7.11 -10.68
C ALA A 191 7.47 6.71 -9.65
N LEU A 192 7.49 7.38 -8.49
CA LEU A 192 8.37 7.04 -7.38
C LEU A 192 8.10 5.63 -6.87
N TYR A 193 6.84 5.29 -6.59
CA TYR A 193 6.46 3.96 -6.11
C TYR A 193 6.92 2.86 -7.06
N TYR A 194 6.57 2.94 -8.35
CA TYR A 194 6.94 1.90 -9.32
C TYR A 194 8.45 1.74 -9.43
N GLN A 195 9.18 2.84 -9.57
CA GLN A 195 10.63 2.79 -9.74
C GLN A 195 11.36 2.35 -8.45
N LEU A 196 10.81 2.64 -7.27
CA LEU A 196 11.31 2.12 -6.00
C LEU A 196 11.02 0.63 -5.85
N ASN A 197 9.80 0.19 -6.15
CA ASN A 197 9.39 -1.20 -5.99
C ASN A 197 10.22 -2.15 -6.89
N GLU A 198 10.41 -1.79 -8.16
CA GLU A 198 11.29 -2.54 -9.07
C GLU A 198 12.74 -2.65 -8.54
N ARG A 199 13.28 -1.58 -7.94
CA ARG A 199 14.66 -1.56 -7.43
C ARG A 199 14.85 -2.30 -6.13
N ILE A 200 13.94 -2.12 -5.16
CA ILE A 200 14.00 -2.76 -3.84
C ILE A 200 13.95 -4.28 -3.95
N THR A 201 13.34 -4.79 -5.02
CA THR A 201 13.38 -6.21 -5.39
C THR A 201 14.81 -6.75 -5.45
N PHE A 202 15.74 -6.03 -6.11
CA PHE A 202 17.09 -6.50 -6.39
C PHE A 202 18.17 -5.87 -5.50
N ILE A 203 17.96 -4.65 -5.03
CA ILE A 203 18.98 -3.86 -4.32
C ILE A 203 18.65 -3.86 -2.82
N LYS A 204 19.56 -4.41 -2.02
CA LYS A 204 19.43 -4.39 -0.55
C LYS A 204 20.10 -3.15 0.04
N PRO A 205 19.66 -2.67 1.22
CA PRO A 205 20.34 -1.59 1.92
C PRO A 205 21.84 -1.86 2.13
N LYS A 206 22.73 -0.87 2.00
CA LYS A 206 22.48 0.57 1.78
C LYS A 206 22.56 0.97 0.30
N ASP A 207 21.74 1.93 -0.11
CA ASP A 207 21.80 2.54 -1.44
C ASP A 207 21.35 4.01 -1.35
N LYS A 208 22.23 4.93 -1.75
CA LYS A 208 22.01 6.39 -1.62
C LYS A 208 20.82 6.84 -2.45
N VAL A 209 20.67 6.35 -3.68
CA VAL A 209 19.58 6.76 -4.59
C VAL A 209 18.24 6.32 -4.03
N ILE A 210 18.12 5.04 -3.65
CA ILE A 210 16.88 4.51 -3.04
C ILE A 210 16.54 5.29 -1.76
N SER A 211 17.54 5.60 -0.94
CA SER A 211 17.31 6.35 0.31
C SER A 211 16.70 7.74 0.06
N ILE A 212 17.17 8.46 -0.97
CA ILE A 212 16.67 9.78 -1.36
C ILE A 212 15.25 9.66 -1.95
N LEU A 213 15.04 8.73 -2.88
CA LEU A 213 13.73 8.56 -3.51
C LEU A 213 12.64 8.16 -2.51
N LEU A 214 12.98 7.30 -1.53
CA LEU A 214 12.08 6.98 -0.42
C LEU A 214 11.76 8.21 0.43
N PHE A 215 12.77 9.05 0.72
CA PHE A 215 12.53 10.29 1.45
C PHE A 215 11.54 11.20 0.70
N GLU A 216 11.70 11.34 -0.62
CA GLU A 216 10.76 12.11 -1.43
C GLU A 216 9.35 11.50 -1.47
N LEU A 217 9.22 10.18 -1.55
CA LEU A 217 7.92 9.51 -1.46
C LEU A 217 7.25 9.75 -0.09
N GLY A 218 8.03 9.74 0.99
CA GLY A 218 7.53 10.08 2.34
C GLY A 218 7.01 11.52 2.44
N ASN A 219 7.64 12.47 1.72
CA ASN A 219 7.18 13.85 1.66
C ASN A 219 5.80 13.95 1.01
N ILE A 220 5.59 13.22 -0.09
CA ILE A 220 4.30 13.14 -0.78
C ILE A 220 3.23 12.52 0.13
N ALA A 221 3.57 11.44 0.83
CA ALA A 221 2.67 10.79 1.78
C ALA A 221 2.19 11.75 2.89
N ILE A 222 3.07 12.62 3.42
CA ILE A 222 2.65 13.69 4.35
C ILE A 222 1.68 14.67 3.69
N ILE A 223 1.96 15.12 2.46
CA ILE A 223 1.09 16.07 1.74
C ILE A 223 -0.31 15.47 1.53
N ASN A 224 -0.37 14.17 1.25
CA ASN A 224 -1.61 13.39 1.14
C ASN A 224 -2.28 13.08 2.49
N LYS A 225 -1.68 13.52 3.61
CA LYS A 225 -2.11 13.27 5.00
C LYS A 225 -2.10 11.79 5.40
N ASP A 226 -1.33 10.96 4.69
CA ASP A 226 -1.07 9.58 5.07
C ASP A 226 0.18 9.49 5.96
N TYR A 227 0.01 9.93 7.21
CA TYR A 227 1.11 10.00 8.17
C TYR A 227 1.66 8.62 8.58
N LEU A 228 0.83 7.58 8.51
CA LEU A 228 1.26 6.22 8.86
C LEU A 228 2.24 5.70 7.81
N SER A 229 1.82 5.69 6.54
CA SER A 229 2.69 5.27 5.43
C SER A 229 3.93 6.15 5.35
N ALA A 230 3.79 7.47 5.52
CA ALA A 230 4.93 8.39 5.53
C ALA A 230 5.97 8.00 6.59
N SER A 231 5.55 7.68 7.82
CA SER A 231 6.47 7.27 8.88
C SER A 231 7.21 5.97 8.52
N GLN A 232 6.51 4.98 7.95
CA GLN A 232 7.10 3.70 7.54
C GLN A 232 8.08 3.87 6.37
N ILE A 233 7.73 4.72 5.41
CA ILE A 233 8.60 5.07 4.27
C ILE A 233 9.87 5.78 4.75
N TYR A 234 9.78 6.71 5.71
CA TYR A 234 10.98 7.35 6.27
C TYR A 234 11.87 6.37 7.02
N GLU A 235 11.32 5.44 7.78
CA GLU A 235 12.12 4.40 8.42
C GLU A 235 12.82 3.51 7.38
N LEU A 236 12.14 3.19 6.28
CA LEU A 236 12.76 2.50 5.15
C LEU A 236 13.87 3.35 4.50
N SER A 237 13.64 4.64 4.29
CA SER A 237 14.65 5.58 3.78
C SER A 237 15.90 5.63 4.67
N LYS A 238 15.73 5.72 6.00
CA LYS A 238 16.84 5.63 6.97
C LYS A 238 17.58 4.30 6.87
N LYS A 239 16.85 3.18 6.74
CA LYS A 239 17.44 1.84 6.56
C LYS A 239 18.34 1.79 5.31
N TYR A 240 17.92 2.42 4.20
CA TYR A 240 18.71 2.54 2.98
C TYR A 240 19.87 3.54 3.08
N GLY A 241 19.90 4.38 4.12
CA GLY A 241 21.05 5.21 4.46
C GLY A 241 20.82 6.72 4.38
N PHE A 242 19.58 7.20 4.36
CA PHE A 242 19.29 8.64 4.44
C PHE A 242 19.59 9.16 5.85
N GLN A 243 20.40 10.21 5.98
CA GLN A 243 20.98 10.65 7.27
C GLN A 243 20.75 12.12 7.62
N GLU A 244 19.97 12.86 6.84
CA GLU A 244 19.74 14.29 7.09
C GLU A 244 18.81 14.52 8.28
N GLU A 245 19.00 15.61 9.04
CA GLU A 245 18.19 15.91 10.22
C GLU A 245 16.69 16.08 9.89
N LEU A 246 16.38 16.55 8.68
CA LEU A 246 15.02 16.82 8.22
C LEU A 246 14.12 15.58 8.26
N ILE A 247 14.66 14.39 7.96
CA ILE A 247 13.87 13.16 8.03
C ILE A 247 13.35 12.90 9.44
N ASN A 248 14.13 13.22 10.47
CA ASN A 248 13.70 13.04 11.86
C ASN A 248 12.59 14.02 12.23
N LYS A 249 12.70 15.29 11.80
CA LYS A 249 11.65 16.30 12.00
C LYS A 249 10.33 15.86 11.37
N ARG A 250 10.37 15.32 10.14
CA ARG A 250 9.20 14.83 9.42
C ARG A 250 8.64 13.54 10.02
N THR A 251 9.50 12.62 10.46
CA THR A 251 9.05 11.41 11.19
C THR A 251 8.31 11.78 12.49
N ILE A 252 8.84 12.73 13.27
CA ILE A 252 8.18 13.20 14.51
C ILE A 252 6.80 13.79 14.20
N LEU A 253 6.72 14.67 13.19
CA LEU A 253 5.44 15.23 12.73
C LEU A 253 4.43 14.12 12.39
N CYS A 254 4.84 13.07 11.70
CA CYS A 254 3.95 11.95 11.36
C CYS A 254 3.36 11.31 12.62
N TYR A 255 4.18 11.01 13.62
CA TYR A 255 3.71 10.41 14.87
C TYR A 255 2.78 11.35 15.65
N GLU A 256 3.11 12.65 15.73
CA GLU A 256 2.25 13.64 16.38
C GLU A 256 0.87 13.72 15.71
N LYS A 257 0.82 13.75 14.38
CA LYS A 257 -0.44 13.81 13.64
C LYS A 257 -1.26 12.54 13.76
N TRP A 258 -0.58 11.38 13.73
CA TRP A 258 -1.22 10.09 13.94
C TRP A 258 -1.83 9.98 15.34
N VAL A 259 -1.06 10.24 16.40
CA VAL A 259 -1.54 10.21 17.79
C VAL A 259 -2.73 11.15 17.99
N ASN A 260 -2.61 12.42 17.56
CA ASN A 260 -3.69 13.39 17.70
C ASN A 260 -4.98 12.93 17.02
N TYR A 261 -4.90 12.36 15.81
CA TYR A 261 -6.07 11.87 15.10
C TYR A 261 -6.79 10.74 15.87
N TYR A 262 -6.05 9.75 16.38
CA TYR A 262 -6.67 8.65 17.12
C TYR A 262 -7.16 9.08 18.51
N SER A 263 -6.48 10.01 19.17
CA SER A 263 -6.97 10.61 20.43
C SER A 263 -8.31 11.32 20.24
N SER A 264 -8.43 12.19 19.24
CA SER A 264 -9.70 12.87 18.95
C SER A 264 -10.81 11.89 18.56
N LYS A 265 -10.49 10.88 17.74
CA LYS A 265 -11.47 9.84 17.37
C LYS A 265 -11.92 9.00 18.57
N ALA A 266 -11.03 8.73 19.53
CA ALA A 266 -11.38 8.04 20.75
C ALA A 266 -12.34 8.88 21.61
N GLU A 267 -12.06 10.18 21.78
CA GLU A 267 -12.92 11.11 22.50
C GLU A 267 -14.32 11.20 21.86
N GLU A 268 -14.41 11.30 20.53
CA GLU A 268 -15.69 11.30 19.81
C GLU A 268 -16.49 10.01 20.06
N LEU A 269 -15.84 8.85 20.03
CA LEU A 269 -16.48 7.56 20.28
C LEU A 269 -16.92 7.42 21.74
N GLU A 270 -16.18 7.97 22.70
CA GLU A 270 -16.58 8.03 24.11
C GLU A 270 -17.82 8.92 24.29
N MET A 271 -17.85 10.09 23.64
CA MET A 271 -19.02 10.99 23.67
C MET A 271 -20.27 10.36 23.05
N GLN A 272 -20.12 9.61 21.95
CA GLN A 272 -21.23 8.95 21.24
C GLN A 272 -21.84 7.77 22.02
N LYS A 273 -21.10 7.12 22.92
CA LYS A 273 -21.62 6.02 23.76
C LYS A 273 -22.63 6.45 24.83
N GLY A 274 -23.02 7.72 24.85
CA GLY A 274 -23.91 8.31 25.86
C GLY A 274 -23.08 8.66 27.08
N GLY A 275 -23.05 9.96 27.42
CA GLY A 275 -22.21 10.51 28.48
C GLY A 275 -22.25 9.67 29.75
N SER A 276 -21.20 8.87 29.98
CA SER A 276 -21.00 8.25 31.28
C SER A 276 -20.65 9.38 32.25
N PHE A 277 -21.55 9.68 33.19
CA PHE A 277 -21.31 10.66 34.23
C PHE A 277 -20.24 10.08 35.17
N ARG A 278 -18.98 10.48 34.98
CA ARG A 278 -17.89 10.15 35.89
C ARG A 278 -18.07 10.95 37.19
N LEU A 279 -18.67 10.33 38.19
CA LEU A 279 -18.32 10.62 39.58
C LEU A 279 -17.14 9.72 39.93
N GLU A 280 -16.07 10.31 40.44
CA GLU A 280 -14.79 9.66 40.74
C GLU A 280 -14.95 8.23 41.29
N GLY A 281 -14.42 7.25 40.54
CA GLY A 281 -14.07 5.93 41.08
C GLY A 281 -15.00 4.76 40.81
N TYR A 282 -16.25 4.93 40.32
CA TYR A 282 -17.13 3.80 40.01
C TYR A 282 -17.97 4.01 38.75
N GLN A 283 -17.84 3.13 37.75
CA GLN A 283 -18.81 3.01 36.67
C GLN A 283 -20.09 2.39 37.23
N ILE A 284 -21.11 3.20 37.47
CA ILE A 284 -22.46 2.69 37.76
C ILE A 284 -23.29 2.95 36.51
N ASP A 285 -23.63 1.88 35.78
CA ASP A 285 -24.45 1.98 34.58
C ASP A 285 -25.79 2.66 34.88
N ALA A 286 -26.27 3.51 33.98
CA ALA A 286 -27.57 4.20 34.11
C ALA A 286 -28.74 3.21 34.31
N VAL A 287 -28.57 1.98 33.83
CA VAL A 287 -29.50 0.85 34.06
C VAL A 287 -29.55 0.47 35.55
N VAL A 288 -28.40 0.41 36.23
CA VAL A 288 -28.31 0.06 37.66
C VAL A 288 -28.96 1.14 38.52
N ILE A 289 -28.70 2.42 38.22
CA ILE A 289 -29.37 3.54 38.92
C ILE A 289 -30.89 3.45 38.72
N SER A 290 -31.34 3.19 37.48
CA SER A 290 -32.77 3.03 37.16
C SER A 290 -33.40 1.87 37.94
N LEU A 291 -32.70 0.73 38.05
CA LEU A 291 -33.16 -0.44 38.81
C LEU A 291 -33.25 -0.15 40.31
N ILE A 292 -32.32 0.63 40.88
CA ILE A 292 -32.36 1.05 42.28
C ILE A 292 -33.57 1.97 42.52
N VAL A 293 -33.80 2.95 41.64
CA VAL A 293 -34.94 3.86 41.75
C VAL A 293 -36.27 3.10 41.66
N VAL A 294 -36.41 2.18 40.68
CA VAL A 294 -37.61 1.35 40.54
C VAL A 294 -37.83 0.48 41.78
N SER A 295 -36.75 -0.07 42.35
CA SER A 295 -36.81 -0.91 43.55
C SER A 295 -37.24 -0.11 44.79
N LEU A 296 -36.77 1.13 44.95
CA LEU A 296 -37.19 2.03 46.03
C LEU A 296 -38.66 2.46 45.89
N LEU A 297 -39.11 2.76 44.67
CA LEU A 297 -40.52 3.06 44.39
C LEU A 297 -41.42 1.86 44.73
N PHE A 298 -41.00 0.65 44.34
CA PHE A 298 -41.75 -0.57 44.64
C PHE A 298 -41.83 -0.85 46.14
N LEU A 299 -40.72 -0.64 46.87
CA LEU A 299 -40.70 -0.79 48.33
C LEU A 299 -41.63 0.22 49.01
N SER A 300 -41.65 1.48 48.54
CA SER A 300 -42.55 2.51 49.08
C SER A 300 -44.02 2.16 48.86
N LEU A 301 -44.36 1.61 47.68
CA LEU A 301 -45.70 1.14 47.35
C LEU A 301 -46.10 -0.05 48.23
N LEU A 302 -45.18 -1.00 48.45
CA LEU A 302 -45.41 -2.15 49.31
C LEU A 302 -45.70 -1.72 50.76
N ILE A 303 -44.90 -0.79 51.30
CA ILE A 303 -45.10 -0.22 52.64
C ILE A 303 -46.47 0.47 52.72
N TYR A 304 -46.83 1.26 51.71
CA TYR A 304 -48.14 1.91 51.64
C TYR A 304 -49.29 0.88 51.65
N CYS A 305 -49.20 -0.17 50.83
CA CYS A 305 -50.18 -1.25 50.80
C CYS A 305 -50.31 -1.97 52.15
N ILE A 306 -49.19 -2.23 52.85
CA ILE A 306 -49.19 -2.84 54.19
C ILE A 306 -49.89 -1.93 55.21
N ILE A 307 -49.62 -0.62 55.17
CA ILE A 307 -50.29 0.36 56.04
C ILE A 307 -51.79 0.38 55.75
N LEU A 308 -52.18 0.40 54.47
CA LEU A 308 -53.58 0.42 54.04
C LEU A 308 -54.32 -0.85 54.49
N PHE A 309 -53.71 -2.03 54.31
CA PHE A 309 -54.24 -3.31 54.76
C PHE A 309 -54.43 -3.35 56.27
N ARG A 310 -53.45 -2.86 57.06
CA ARG A 310 -53.58 -2.76 58.52
C ARG A 310 -54.71 -1.82 58.95
N LYS A 311 -54.93 -0.71 58.24
CA LYS A 311 -56.07 0.19 58.50
C LYS A 311 -57.41 -0.50 58.20
N LEU A 312 -57.54 -1.18 57.07
CA LEU A 312 -58.75 -1.92 56.69
C LEU A 312 -59.06 -3.07 57.66
N LYS A 313 -58.04 -3.82 58.10
CA LYS A 313 -58.21 -4.89 59.10
C LYS A 313 -58.69 -4.35 60.45
N LYS A 314 -58.20 -3.18 60.89
CA LYS A 314 -58.70 -2.53 62.12
C LYS A 314 -60.16 -2.08 61.97
N ALA A 315 -60.55 -1.56 60.81
CA ALA A 315 -61.93 -1.14 60.55
C ALA A 315 -62.94 -2.30 60.58
N ASN A 316 -62.54 -3.50 60.11
CA ASN A 316 -63.37 -4.71 60.14
C ASN A 316 -63.45 -5.41 61.50
N ILE A 317 -62.64 -5.00 62.50
CA ILE A 317 -62.70 -5.54 63.88
C ILE A 317 -63.59 -4.64 64.77
N SER A 318 -63.97 -3.45 64.29
CA SER A 318 -64.83 -2.48 64.98
C SER A 318 -66.30 -2.48 64.52
N THR A 319 -66.72 -3.49 63.75
CA THR A 319 -68.10 -3.76 63.31
C THR A 319 -68.55 -5.10 63.84
#